data_AF-A0A3P8VER8-F1
#
_entry.id   AF-A0A3P8VER8-F1
#
_cell.length_a   1.000
_cell.length_b   1.000
_cell.length_c   1.000
_cell.angle_alpha   90.00
_cell.angle_beta   90.00
_cell.angle_gamma   90.00
#
_symmetry.space_group_name_H-M   'P 1'
#
loop_
_entity.id
_entity.type
_entity.pdbx_description
1 polymer ?
#
loop_
_entity_poly.entity_id
_entity_poly.type
_entity_poly.pdbx_seq_one_letter_code
_entity_poly.pdbx_strand_id
1 'polypeptide(L)'
;IKTLVDIWGKYKHRLPSKLYQERMLQVADFLFGIKLYEVALWQGYSVHLQQYTSVQITEVSSVDHFRTCFFPGGITCVCVCVCVCVHDVLTQDTLCKLLRVLNFIRITMQAFQQHERLCWILYNGSLHIYTICRHLMTKNCSSQALEYLLWASISLELSIPLMTVDNLSWIVTLYCAVCQCYYRTQASAQGEEFARRALGKIKELANLEEQSGVPTTRGTQRAFKEASIKARHVPCETRFNPSLVFVHLDTVPVLTGFLSQVSWPRSPTEHLLVALFDNSAAQFLGILEALWDRTKTPDDAEQQEVILELMSAGVSILSGL
;
A
#
# COMPACT_ATOMS: atom_id res chain seq x y z
N ILE A 1 -17.48 -2.13 21.00
CA ILE A 1 -17.10 -0.74 20.63
C ILE A 1 -18.16 -0.07 19.76
N LYS A 2 -18.59 -0.67 18.64
CA LYS A 2 -19.69 -0.14 17.78
C LYS A 2 -20.94 0.30 18.55
N THR A 3 -21.45 -0.56 19.44
CA THR A 3 -22.59 -0.25 20.31
C THR A 3 -22.38 0.97 21.23
N LEU A 4 -21.15 1.15 21.74
CA LEU A 4 -20.79 2.29 22.56
C LEU A 4 -20.86 3.57 21.73
N VAL A 5 -20.28 3.57 20.53
CA VAL A 5 -20.32 4.73 19.63
C VAL A 5 -21.75 5.06 19.21
N ASP A 6 -22.58 4.05 18.93
CA ASP A 6 -24.00 4.25 18.61
C ASP A 6 -24.77 4.91 19.77
N ILE A 7 -24.43 4.55 21.01
CA ILE A 7 -24.98 5.21 22.20
C ILE A 7 -24.50 6.66 22.27
N TRP A 8 -23.20 6.92 22.13
CA TRP A 8 -22.65 8.28 22.12
C TRP A 8 -23.30 9.16 21.04
N GLY A 9 -23.48 8.63 19.83
CA GLY A 9 -24.17 9.32 18.73
C GLY A 9 -25.62 9.67 19.07
N LYS A 10 -26.36 8.76 19.73
CA LYS A 10 -27.73 9.02 20.19
C LYS A 10 -27.80 10.15 21.23
N TYR A 11 -26.81 10.28 22.11
CA TYR A 11 -26.78 11.30 23.16
C TYR A 11 -26.14 12.62 22.73
N LYS A 12 -25.58 12.72 21.51
CA LYS A 12 -24.93 13.93 20.98
C LYS A 12 -25.79 15.19 21.12
N HIS A 13 -27.08 15.11 20.79
CA HIS A 13 -28.01 16.25 20.85
C HIS A 13 -28.32 16.73 22.29
N ARG A 14 -28.01 15.92 23.31
CA ARG A 14 -28.26 16.25 24.73
C ARG A 14 -27.03 16.83 25.44
N LEU A 15 -25.88 16.84 24.78
CA LEU A 15 -24.62 17.29 25.33
C LEU A 15 -24.19 18.62 24.69
N PRO A 16 -23.56 19.54 25.43
CA PRO A 16 -22.90 20.70 24.84
C PRO A 16 -21.85 20.26 23.81
N SER A 17 -21.88 20.85 22.62
CA SER A 17 -21.04 20.44 21.48
C SER A 17 -19.56 20.34 21.86
N LYS A 18 -19.03 21.34 22.56
CA LYS A 18 -17.62 21.35 23.00
C LYS A 18 -17.26 20.17 23.92
N LEU A 19 -18.12 19.86 24.89
CA LEU A 19 -17.90 18.76 25.84
C LEU A 19 -17.96 17.40 25.15
N TYR A 20 -18.92 17.22 24.22
CA TYR A 20 -19.01 16.01 23.41
C TYR A 20 -17.71 15.80 22.63
N GLN A 21 -17.19 16.86 21.99
CA GLN A 21 -15.99 16.79 21.16
C GLN A 21 -14.72 16.45 21.96
N GLU A 22 -14.51 17.10 23.09
CA GLU A 22 -13.37 16.81 23.97
C GLU A 22 -13.39 15.35 24.46
N ARG A 23 -14.58 14.83 24.78
CA ARG A 23 -14.74 13.42 25.18
C ARG A 23 -14.51 12.45 24.04
N MET A 24 -14.98 12.77 22.83
CA MET A 24 -14.73 11.93 21.66
C MET A 24 -13.23 11.87 21.31
N LEU A 25 -12.50 12.98 21.44
CA LEU A 25 -11.05 13.00 21.26
C LEU A 25 -10.33 12.16 22.32
N GLN A 26 -10.71 12.27 23.60
CA GLN A 26 -10.14 11.43 24.67
C GLN A 26 -10.36 9.93 24.44
N VAL A 27 -11.54 9.57 23.93
CA VAL A 27 -11.84 8.18 23.54
C VAL A 27 -10.98 7.76 22.33
N ALA A 28 -10.78 8.65 21.36
CA ALA A 28 -9.89 8.41 20.22
C ALA A 28 -8.44 8.16 20.68
N ASP A 29 -7.92 9.02 21.56
CA ASP A 29 -6.57 8.91 22.12
C ASP A 29 -6.39 7.61 22.91
N PHE A 30 -7.41 7.23 23.68
CA PHE A 30 -7.41 5.95 24.40
C PHE A 30 -7.37 4.76 23.42
N LEU A 31 -8.25 4.75 22.40
CA LEU A 31 -8.29 3.71 21.38
C LEU A 31 -6.96 3.62 20.61
N PHE A 32 -6.32 4.76 20.35
CA PHE A 32 -5.01 4.84 19.74
C PHE A 32 -3.94 4.21 20.64
N GLY A 33 -3.95 4.52 21.94
CA GLY A 33 -3.02 3.98 22.93
C GLY A 33 -3.09 2.45 23.07
N ILE A 34 -4.26 1.84 22.86
CA ILE A 34 -4.45 0.38 22.84
C ILE A 34 -4.29 -0.24 21.44
N LYS A 35 -3.71 0.52 20.49
CA LYS A 35 -3.42 0.12 19.10
C LYS A 35 -4.64 -0.22 18.23
N LEU A 36 -5.84 0.24 18.62
CA LEU A 36 -7.04 0.15 17.78
C LEU A 36 -7.13 1.36 16.84
N TYR A 37 -6.13 1.51 15.98
CA TYR A 37 -5.91 2.72 15.18
C TYR A 37 -7.07 3.05 14.25
N GLU A 38 -7.63 2.04 13.56
CA GLU A 38 -8.77 2.25 12.68
C GLU A 38 -9.99 2.74 13.46
N VAL A 39 -10.27 2.12 14.60
CA VAL A 39 -11.44 2.49 15.42
C VAL A 39 -11.24 3.89 16.02
N ALA A 40 -10.04 4.21 16.48
CA ALA A 40 -9.67 5.54 16.97
C ALA A 40 -9.89 6.62 15.90
N LEU A 41 -9.45 6.34 14.67
CA LEU A 41 -9.60 7.22 13.53
C LEU A 41 -11.08 7.42 13.17
N TRP A 42 -11.83 6.33 12.99
CA TRP A 42 -13.19 6.36 12.45
C TRP A 42 -14.26 6.76 13.45
N GLN A 43 -14.10 6.38 14.71
CA GLN A 43 -15.11 6.62 15.72
C GLN A 43 -14.76 7.82 16.60
N GLY A 44 -13.54 8.33 16.51
CA GLY A 44 -13.04 9.45 17.30
C GLY A 44 -12.64 10.65 16.44
N TYR A 45 -11.46 10.58 15.84
CA TYR A 45 -10.86 11.73 15.17
C TYR A 45 -11.67 12.21 13.96
N SER A 46 -12.22 11.32 13.13
CA SER A 46 -13.03 11.67 11.95
C SER A 46 -14.27 12.50 12.31
N VAL A 47 -14.99 12.10 13.36
CA VAL A 47 -16.22 12.76 13.85
C VAL A 47 -15.92 14.17 14.34
N HIS A 48 -14.74 14.35 14.93
CA HIS A 48 -14.26 15.67 15.34
C HIS A 48 -13.93 16.57 14.14
N LEU A 49 -13.47 16.02 13.02
CA LEU A 49 -13.06 16.82 11.86
C LEU A 49 -14.23 17.22 10.97
N GLN A 50 -15.23 16.34 10.84
CA GLN A 50 -16.46 16.61 10.08
C GLN A 50 -17.23 17.85 10.59
N GLN A 51 -16.93 18.36 11.79
CA GLN A 51 -17.55 19.59 12.28
C GLN A 51 -16.97 20.86 11.63
N TYR A 52 -15.74 20.79 11.12
CA TYR A 52 -15.05 21.93 10.53
C TYR A 52 -15.25 22.02 9.02
N THR A 53 -15.80 20.98 8.40
CA THR A 53 -16.02 20.95 6.95
C THR A 53 -17.34 20.27 6.61
N SER A 54 -18.23 21.02 5.97
CA SER A 54 -19.49 20.53 5.38
C SER A 54 -19.35 20.05 3.93
N VAL A 55 -18.19 20.33 3.31
CA VAL A 55 -17.92 20.05 1.89
C VAL A 55 -17.56 18.59 1.69
N GLN A 56 -18.18 17.94 0.70
CA GLN A 56 -17.79 16.58 0.35
C GLN A 56 -16.43 16.58 -0.35
N ILE A 57 -15.59 15.62 0.00
CA ILE A 57 -14.25 15.40 -0.57
C ILE A 57 -14.29 15.37 -2.10
N THR A 58 -15.34 14.79 -2.66
CA THR A 58 -15.55 14.65 -4.10
C THR A 58 -15.86 15.95 -4.84
N GLU A 59 -16.15 17.04 -4.12
CA GLU A 59 -16.49 18.36 -4.68
C GLU A 59 -15.29 19.31 -4.72
N VAL A 60 -14.17 18.91 -4.11
CA VAL A 60 -12.95 19.71 -4.07
C VAL A 60 -12.25 19.64 -5.43
N SER A 61 -12.11 20.81 -6.06
CA SER A 61 -11.64 20.95 -7.44
C SER A 61 -10.28 21.64 -7.60
N SER A 62 -9.85 22.43 -6.61
CA SER A 62 -8.58 23.16 -6.67
C SER A 62 -7.89 23.25 -5.31
N VAL A 63 -6.59 23.59 -5.33
CA VAL A 63 -5.78 23.82 -4.12
C VAL A 63 -6.32 25.00 -3.31
N ASP A 64 -6.76 26.07 -3.97
CA ASP A 64 -7.33 27.22 -3.28
C ASP A 64 -8.68 26.88 -2.64
N HIS A 65 -9.54 26.14 -3.35
CA HIS A 65 -10.80 25.64 -2.80
C HIS A 65 -10.54 24.73 -1.59
N PHE A 66 -9.55 23.83 -1.68
CA PHE A 66 -9.11 23.02 -0.55
C PHE A 66 -8.63 23.87 0.65
N ARG A 67 -7.77 24.86 0.41
CA ARG A 67 -7.25 25.74 1.47
C ARG A 67 -8.36 26.55 2.13
N THR A 68 -9.29 27.12 1.37
CA THR A 68 -10.40 27.92 1.91
C THR A 68 -11.37 27.06 2.73
N CYS A 69 -11.67 25.84 2.27
CA CYS A 69 -12.63 24.97 2.95
C CYS A 69 -12.06 24.28 4.20
N PHE A 70 -10.79 23.88 4.17
CA PHE A 70 -10.19 23.07 5.23
C PHE A 70 -9.22 23.86 6.13
N PHE A 71 -8.69 25.00 5.66
CA PHE A 71 -7.68 25.80 6.37
C PHE A 71 -7.94 27.31 6.33
N PRO A 72 -9.14 27.81 6.66
CA PRO A 72 -9.44 29.24 6.61
C PRO A 72 -8.58 30.08 7.58
N GLY A 73 -8.00 29.47 8.61
CA GLY A 73 -7.09 30.09 9.59
C GLY A 73 -5.62 29.65 9.50
N GLY A 74 -5.22 29.01 8.40
CA GLY A 74 -3.87 28.47 8.20
C GLY A 74 -3.72 26.98 8.57
N ILE A 75 -2.50 26.47 8.41
CA ILE A 75 -2.13 25.05 8.52
C ILE A 75 -1.89 24.69 10.00
N THR A 76 -2.91 24.76 10.86
CA THR A 76 -2.77 24.46 12.30
C THR A 76 -3.31 23.08 12.69
N CYS A 77 -4.08 22.41 11.82
CA CYS A 77 -4.57 21.05 12.05
C CYS A 77 -4.39 20.18 10.80
N VAL A 78 -3.13 19.84 10.53
CA VAL A 78 -2.67 19.20 9.29
C VAL A 78 -2.97 17.70 9.22
N CYS A 79 -3.29 17.07 10.34
CA CYS A 79 -2.95 15.66 10.47
C CYS A 79 -4.01 14.63 10.05
N VAL A 80 -5.25 14.99 9.72
CA VAL A 80 -6.32 13.96 9.74
C VAL A 80 -7.32 13.97 8.58
N CYS A 81 -7.27 14.95 7.66
CA CYS A 81 -8.16 14.93 6.48
C CYS A 81 -7.79 13.89 5.39
N VAL A 82 -6.58 13.30 5.43
CA VAL A 82 -6.16 12.30 4.42
C VAL A 82 -6.47 10.86 4.87
N CYS A 83 -6.33 10.54 6.16
CA CYS A 83 -6.54 9.18 6.67
C CYS A 83 -8.02 8.76 6.69
N VAL A 84 -8.96 9.71 6.83
CA VAL A 84 -10.40 9.46 6.97
C VAL A 84 -11.10 9.12 5.64
N CYS A 85 -10.39 9.10 4.51
CA CYS A 85 -11.05 9.18 3.20
C CYS A 85 -10.99 7.90 2.35
N VAL A 86 -10.26 6.86 2.77
CA VAL A 86 -9.90 5.76 1.85
C VAL A 86 -10.66 4.45 2.11
N HIS A 87 -11.16 4.20 3.33
CA HIS A 87 -11.78 2.90 3.63
C HIS A 87 -13.26 2.78 3.21
N ASP A 88 -14.01 3.89 3.15
CA ASP A 88 -15.44 3.88 2.75
C ASP A 88 -15.63 4.01 1.22
N VAL A 89 -14.56 4.35 0.50
CA VAL A 89 -14.57 4.51 -0.97
C VAL A 89 -14.21 3.21 -1.67
N LEU A 90 -13.40 2.35 -1.05
CA LEU A 90 -13.06 1.03 -1.58
C LEU A 90 -14.23 0.03 -1.53
N THR A 91 -15.32 0.35 -0.82
CA THR A 91 -16.51 -0.48 -0.67
C THR A 91 -17.64 -0.14 -1.66
N GLN A 92 -17.62 1.03 -2.32
CA GLN A 92 -18.64 1.44 -3.30
C GLN A 92 -18.06 1.58 -4.73
N ASP A 93 -18.46 0.64 -5.59
CA ASP A 93 -17.99 0.43 -6.97
C ASP A 93 -18.56 1.46 -7.98
N THR A 94 -18.21 2.74 -7.84
CA THR A 94 -18.36 3.70 -8.95
C THR A 94 -17.03 4.35 -9.31
N LEU A 95 -16.55 4.06 -10.52
CA LEU A 95 -15.32 4.61 -11.11
C LEU A 95 -15.22 6.13 -10.92
N CYS A 96 -16.31 6.87 -11.13
CA CYS A 96 -16.37 8.32 -10.93
C CYS A 96 -16.02 8.75 -9.50
N LYS A 97 -16.45 8.00 -8.46
CA LYS A 97 -16.09 8.33 -7.07
C LYS A 97 -14.61 8.07 -6.81
N LEU A 98 -14.06 6.96 -7.31
CA LEU A 98 -12.62 6.66 -7.19
C LEU A 98 -11.75 7.74 -7.84
N LEU A 99 -12.11 8.20 -9.04
CA LEU A 99 -11.38 9.27 -9.72
C LEU A 99 -11.46 10.60 -8.96
N ARG A 100 -12.63 10.94 -8.40
CA ARG A 100 -12.77 12.14 -7.57
C ARG A 100 -11.93 12.07 -6.29
N VAL A 101 -11.83 10.90 -5.67
CA VAL A 101 -10.99 10.67 -4.49
C VAL A 101 -9.50 10.74 -4.84
N LEU A 102 -9.09 10.14 -5.96
CA LEU A 102 -7.74 10.29 -6.49
C LEU A 102 -7.37 11.76 -6.74
N ASN A 103 -8.29 12.52 -7.34
CA ASN A 103 -8.09 13.95 -7.56
C ASN A 103 -7.98 14.74 -6.24
N PHE A 104 -8.78 14.41 -5.23
CA PHE A 104 -8.67 15.02 -3.91
C PHE A 104 -7.32 14.73 -3.24
N ILE A 105 -6.86 13.47 -3.28
CA ILE A 105 -5.56 13.09 -2.71
C ILE A 105 -4.45 13.88 -3.42
N ARG A 106 -4.49 13.94 -4.76
CA ARG A 106 -3.56 14.75 -5.56
C ARG A 106 -3.55 16.23 -5.15
N ILE A 107 -4.72 16.85 -5.03
CA ILE A 107 -4.85 18.27 -4.60
C ILE A 107 -4.27 18.46 -3.20
N THR A 108 -4.54 17.52 -2.30
CA THR A 108 -4.01 17.56 -0.93
C THR A 108 -2.49 17.51 -0.92
N MET A 109 -1.91 16.55 -1.64
CA MET A 109 -0.47 16.42 -1.75
C MET A 109 0.16 17.68 -2.39
N GLN A 110 -0.47 18.23 -3.44
CA GLN A 110 -0.04 19.49 -4.06
C GLN A 110 -0.07 20.67 -3.08
N ALA A 111 -1.08 20.76 -2.22
CA ALA A 111 -1.17 21.81 -1.21
C ALA A 111 -0.01 21.76 -0.20
N PHE A 112 0.52 20.56 0.08
CA PHE A 112 1.57 20.31 1.05
C PHE A 112 2.97 20.12 0.46
N GLN A 113 3.12 20.15 -0.88
CA GLN A 113 4.39 19.87 -1.57
C GLN A 113 5.56 20.73 -1.08
N GLN A 114 5.32 22.00 -0.73
CA GLN A 114 6.34 22.96 -0.30
C GLN A 114 6.62 22.90 1.22
N HIS A 115 5.91 22.05 1.97
CA HIS A 115 6.04 21.94 3.42
C HIS A 115 6.85 20.68 3.78
N GLU A 116 8.17 20.80 3.81
CA GLU A 116 9.09 19.67 4.06
C GLU A 116 8.78 18.89 5.36
N ARG A 117 8.38 19.59 6.43
CA ARG A 117 8.00 18.98 7.72
C ARG A 117 6.78 18.07 7.62
N LEU A 118 5.98 18.23 6.56
CA LEU A 118 4.75 17.50 6.29
C LEU A 118 4.90 16.53 5.11
N CYS A 119 6.14 16.20 4.73
CA CYS A 119 6.44 15.24 3.67
C CYS A 119 5.78 13.87 3.87
N TRP A 120 5.51 13.47 5.12
CA TRP A 120 4.75 12.27 5.44
C TRP A 120 3.34 12.24 4.80
N ILE A 121 2.75 13.40 4.51
CA ILE A 121 1.48 13.52 3.75
C ILE A 121 1.68 13.09 2.29
N LEU A 122 2.80 13.45 1.67
CA LEU A 122 3.15 13.01 0.32
C LEU A 122 3.43 11.50 0.30
N TYR A 123 4.11 10.97 1.32
CA TYR A 123 4.32 9.54 1.43
C TYR A 123 2.98 8.78 1.53
N ASN A 124 2.12 9.14 2.48
CA ASN A 124 0.82 8.50 2.67
C ASN A 124 -0.13 8.70 1.48
N GLY A 125 -0.15 9.91 0.90
CA GLY A 125 -0.93 10.18 -0.30
C GLY A 125 -0.52 9.29 -1.47
N SER A 126 0.78 9.04 -1.65
CA SER A 126 1.28 8.16 -2.71
C SER A 126 0.86 6.69 -2.51
N LEU A 127 0.83 6.19 -1.27
CA LEU A 127 0.32 4.86 -0.93
C LEU A 127 -1.16 4.70 -1.29
N HIS A 128 -1.97 5.70 -0.96
CA HIS A 128 -3.39 5.70 -1.27
C HIS A 128 -3.65 5.80 -2.78
N ILE A 129 -2.92 6.68 -3.49
CA ILE A 129 -2.98 6.74 -4.95
C ILE A 129 -2.64 5.38 -5.56
N TYR A 130 -1.53 4.77 -5.15
CA TYR A 130 -1.13 3.47 -5.65
C TYR A 130 -2.19 2.39 -5.41
N THR A 131 -2.77 2.34 -4.20
CA THR A 131 -3.79 1.34 -3.84
C THR A 131 -5.03 1.45 -4.72
N ILE A 132 -5.54 2.68 -4.89
CA ILE A 132 -6.71 2.94 -5.75
C ILE A 132 -6.35 2.67 -7.22
N CYS A 133 -5.19 3.12 -7.69
CA CYS A 133 -4.74 2.90 -9.06
C CYS A 133 -4.52 1.42 -9.36
N ARG A 134 -4.00 0.62 -8.41
CA ARG A 134 -3.87 -0.83 -8.58
C ARG A 134 -5.24 -1.48 -8.77
N HIS A 135 -6.24 -1.06 -8.00
CA HIS A 135 -7.62 -1.49 -8.21
C HIS A 135 -8.12 -1.10 -9.61
N LEU A 136 -7.90 0.16 -10.05
CA LEU A 136 -8.27 0.60 -11.41
C LEU A 136 -7.56 -0.21 -12.51
N MET A 137 -6.29 -0.53 -12.32
CA MET A 137 -5.51 -1.35 -13.25
C MET A 137 -6.10 -2.76 -13.38
N THR A 138 -6.60 -3.38 -12.29
CA THR A 138 -7.29 -4.69 -12.38
C THR A 138 -8.61 -4.62 -13.16
N LYS A 139 -9.26 -3.45 -13.20
CA LYS A 139 -10.50 -3.19 -13.95
C LYS A 139 -10.25 -2.72 -15.38
N ASN A 140 -9.02 -2.82 -15.91
CA ASN A 140 -8.59 -2.30 -17.22
C ASN A 140 -8.69 -0.76 -17.39
N CYS A 141 -8.83 -0.01 -16.29
CA CYS A 141 -8.83 1.45 -16.27
C CYS A 141 -7.40 2.06 -16.20
N SER A 142 -6.42 1.42 -16.84
CA SER A 142 -4.99 1.77 -16.71
C SER A 142 -4.66 3.18 -17.23
N SER A 143 -5.38 3.65 -18.25
CA SER A 143 -5.22 5.00 -18.80
C SER A 143 -5.56 6.10 -17.79
N GLN A 144 -6.61 5.90 -16.98
CA GLN A 144 -7.03 6.85 -15.96
C GLN A 144 -6.10 6.78 -14.73
N ALA A 145 -5.56 5.61 -14.41
CA ALA A 145 -4.61 5.44 -13.31
C ALA A 145 -3.24 6.09 -13.57
N LEU A 146 -2.83 6.14 -14.85
CA LEU A 146 -1.50 6.59 -15.27
C LEU A 146 -1.18 8.01 -14.79
N GLU A 147 -2.11 8.96 -14.96
CA GLU A 147 -1.87 10.36 -14.57
C GLU A 147 -1.60 10.53 -13.07
N TYR A 148 -2.31 9.77 -12.23
CA TYR A 148 -2.15 9.85 -10.77
C TYR A 148 -0.87 9.14 -10.31
N LEU A 149 -0.52 8.00 -10.91
CA LEU A 149 0.73 7.29 -10.60
C LEU A 149 1.95 8.12 -11.00
N LEU A 150 1.91 8.77 -12.17
CA LEU A 150 2.95 9.71 -12.60
C LEU A 150 3.09 10.85 -11.60
N TRP A 151 1.98 11.50 -11.25
CA TRP A 151 1.97 12.57 -10.26
C TRP A 151 2.60 12.10 -8.94
N ALA A 152 2.17 10.94 -8.44
CA ALA A 152 2.68 10.38 -7.18
C ALA A 152 4.19 10.15 -7.23
N SER A 153 4.70 9.55 -8.31
CA SER A 153 6.14 9.35 -8.48
C SER A 153 6.93 10.66 -8.50
N ILE A 154 6.50 11.65 -9.28
CA ILE A 154 7.18 12.94 -9.41
C ILE A 154 7.13 13.72 -8.09
N SER A 155 6.02 13.64 -7.37
CA SER A 155 5.87 14.33 -6.09
C SER A 155 6.83 13.86 -5.00
N LEU A 156 7.13 12.55 -4.97
CA LEU A 156 8.12 11.99 -4.04
C LEU A 156 9.53 12.39 -4.46
N GLU A 157 9.84 12.39 -5.76
CA GLU A 157 11.14 12.83 -6.29
C GLU A 157 11.43 14.29 -5.96
N LEU A 158 10.42 15.15 -6.00
CA LEU A 158 10.54 16.57 -5.66
C LEU A 158 10.67 16.82 -4.15
N SER A 159 10.45 15.81 -3.32
CA SER A 159 10.52 15.93 -1.86
C SER A 159 11.87 15.40 -1.35
N ILE A 160 12.77 16.31 -0.99
CA ILE A 160 14.11 15.96 -0.47
C ILE A 160 14.03 14.97 0.71
N PRO A 161 13.14 15.13 1.71
CA PRO A 161 13.05 14.18 2.82
C PRO A 161 12.59 12.77 2.43
N LEU A 162 11.95 12.60 1.26
CA LEU A 162 11.40 11.32 0.81
C LEU A 162 12.28 10.63 -0.22
N MET A 163 13.05 11.38 -1.00
CA MET A 163 14.00 10.85 -1.96
C MET A 163 15.27 10.35 -1.24
N THR A 164 15.11 9.31 -0.43
CA THR A 164 16.14 8.70 0.41
C THR A 164 16.20 7.19 0.18
N VAL A 165 17.27 6.54 0.64
CA VAL A 165 17.47 5.09 0.47
C VAL A 165 16.37 4.28 1.17
N ASP A 166 15.89 4.72 2.32
CA ASP A 166 14.86 4.03 3.09
C ASP A 166 13.54 3.89 2.33
N ASN A 167 13.21 4.91 1.52
CA ASN A 167 11.98 4.93 0.72
C ASN A 167 12.19 4.40 -0.71
N LEU A 168 13.41 4.01 -1.07
CA LEU A 168 13.77 3.63 -2.44
C LEU A 168 12.93 2.44 -2.94
N SER A 169 12.68 1.45 -2.08
CA SER A 169 11.82 0.31 -2.40
C SER A 169 10.41 0.74 -2.82
N TRP A 170 9.85 1.72 -2.11
CA TRP A 170 8.53 2.27 -2.41
C TRP A 170 8.52 3.10 -3.71
N ILE A 171 9.52 3.97 -3.89
CA ILE A 171 9.66 4.80 -5.10
C ILE A 171 9.77 3.92 -6.35
N VAL A 172 10.56 2.85 -6.29
CA VAL A 172 10.69 1.88 -7.39
C VAL A 172 9.37 1.17 -7.67
N THR A 173 8.59 0.86 -6.64
CA THR A 173 7.25 0.25 -6.80
C THR A 173 6.33 1.16 -7.59
N LEU A 174 6.34 2.47 -7.31
CA LEU A 174 5.59 3.46 -8.10
C LEU A 174 6.09 3.55 -9.54
N TYR A 175 7.42 3.55 -9.75
CA TYR A 175 7.98 3.54 -11.11
C TYR A 175 7.53 2.32 -11.91
N CYS A 176 7.52 1.15 -11.29
CA CYS A 176 7.06 -0.08 -11.93
C CYS A 176 5.57 0.02 -12.32
N ALA A 177 4.74 0.55 -11.43
CA ALA A 177 3.32 0.74 -11.69
C ALA A 177 3.05 1.69 -12.87
N VAL A 178 3.79 2.79 -12.97
CA VAL A 178 3.72 3.73 -14.11
C VAL A 178 4.09 3.03 -15.42
N CYS A 179 5.22 2.31 -15.45
CA CYS A 179 5.63 1.55 -16.63
C CYS A 179 4.56 0.52 -17.03
N GLN A 180 4.02 -0.24 -16.07
CA GLN A 180 2.95 -1.20 -16.32
C GLN A 180 1.70 -0.53 -16.94
N CYS A 181 1.32 0.66 -16.48
CA CYS A 181 0.25 1.44 -17.11
C CYS A 181 0.58 1.78 -18.57
N TYR A 182 1.78 2.30 -18.86
CA TYR A 182 2.21 2.61 -20.23
C TYR A 182 2.14 1.41 -21.17
N TYR A 183 2.60 0.22 -20.72
CA TYR A 183 2.54 -1.00 -21.52
C TYR A 183 1.09 -1.46 -21.75
N ARG A 184 0.23 -1.38 -20.74
CA ARG A 184 -1.20 -1.73 -20.86
C ARG A 184 -1.96 -0.78 -21.80
N THR A 185 -1.53 0.47 -21.90
CA THR A 185 -2.12 1.47 -22.82
C THR A 185 -1.45 1.49 -24.20
N GLN A 186 -0.61 0.51 -24.54
CA GLN A 186 0.12 0.42 -25.82
C GLN A 186 1.07 1.61 -26.10
N ALA A 187 1.52 2.30 -25.05
CA ALA A 187 2.43 3.44 -25.11
C ALA A 187 3.85 3.01 -24.68
N SER A 188 4.39 1.97 -25.33
CA SER A 188 5.65 1.33 -24.93
C SER A 188 6.86 2.27 -25.01
N ALA A 189 6.92 3.13 -26.03
CA ALA A 189 8.00 4.10 -26.19
C ALA A 189 8.07 5.08 -24.99
N GLN A 190 6.91 5.56 -24.52
CA GLN A 190 6.83 6.42 -23.34
C GLN A 190 7.17 5.66 -22.04
N GLY A 191 6.78 4.39 -21.96
CA GLY A 191 7.16 3.50 -20.86
C GLY A 191 8.67 3.31 -20.74
N GLU A 192 9.35 3.06 -21.87
CA GLU A 192 10.81 2.94 -21.92
C GLU A 192 11.53 4.24 -21.55
N GLU A 193 11.04 5.38 -22.04
CA GLU A 193 11.55 6.69 -21.70
C GLU A 193 11.46 6.95 -20.19
N PHE A 194 10.30 6.66 -19.61
CA PHE A 194 10.07 6.79 -18.18
C PHE A 194 10.97 5.85 -17.37
N ALA A 195 11.12 4.59 -17.79
CA ALA A 195 11.99 3.61 -17.11
C ALA A 195 13.46 4.07 -17.11
N ARG A 196 13.94 4.62 -18.23
CA ARG A 196 15.31 5.15 -18.33
C ARG A 196 15.52 6.36 -17.42
N ARG A 197 14.55 7.27 -17.37
CA ARG A 197 14.54 8.43 -16.45
C ARG A 197 14.56 7.98 -14.98
N ALA A 198 13.72 7.01 -14.63
CA ALA A 198 13.68 6.40 -13.29
C ALA A 198 15.03 5.78 -12.89
N LEU A 199 15.67 5.04 -13.80
CA LEU A 199 17.02 4.51 -13.59
C LEU A 199 18.07 5.60 -13.41
N GLY A 200 17.96 6.70 -14.16
CA GLY A 200 18.79 7.89 -13.98
C GLY A 200 18.67 8.44 -12.56
N LYS A 201 17.44 8.58 -12.05
CA LYS A 201 17.17 9.07 -10.68
C LYS A 201 17.74 8.15 -9.60
N ILE A 202 17.62 6.84 -9.76
CA ILE A 202 18.19 5.87 -8.81
C ILE A 202 19.73 6.00 -8.77
N LYS A 203 20.38 6.20 -9.93
CA LYS A 203 21.82 6.41 -10.02
C LYS A 203 22.26 7.75 -9.43
N GLU A 204 21.52 8.83 -9.68
CA GLU A 204 21.78 10.14 -9.06
C GLU A 204 21.76 10.03 -7.53
N LEU A 205 20.74 9.36 -6.97
CA LEU A 205 20.67 9.14 -5.52
C LEU A 205 21.84 8.28 -5.01
N ALA A 206 22.22 7.22 -5.74
CA ALA A 206 23.37 6.39 -5.35
C ALA A 206 24.69 7.18 -5.33
N ASN A 207 24.90 8.08 -6.30
CA ASN A 207 26.08 8.93 -6.36
C ASN A 207 26.11 9.95 -5.21
N LEU A 208 24.95 10.50 -4.82
CA LEU A 208 24.84 11.42 -3.69
C LEU A 208 25.16 10.72 -2.36
N GLU A 209 24.70 9.48 -2.20
CA GLU A 209 25.02 8.66 -1.02
C GLU A 209 26.51 8.33 -0.92
N GLU A 210 27.16 8.02 -2.05
CA GLU A 210 28.61 7.77 -2.09
C GLU A 210 29.43 9.02 -1.72
N GLN A 211 28.96 10.20 -2.10
CA GLN A 211 29.59 11.49 -1.79
C GLN A 211 29.37 11.96 -0.34
N SER A 212 28.39 11.39 0.38
CA SER A 212 28.02 11.81 1.74
C SER A 212 29.07 11.46 2.82
N GLY A 213 30.10 10.69 2.47
CA GLY A 213 31.20 10.32 3.37
C GLY A 213 30.83 9.31 4.47
N VAL A 214 29.56 8.88 4.52
CA VAL A 214 29.09 7.81 5.40
C VAL A 214 29.43 6.46 4.75
N PRO A 215 30.01 5.49 5.49
CA PRO A 215 30.27 4.16 4.94
C PRO A 215 28.98 3.53 4.43
N THR A 216 28.91 3.25 3.13
CA THR A 216 27.74 2.61 2.52
C THR A 216 27.55 1.24 3.16
N THR A 217 26.44 1.07 3.88
CA THR A 217 26.13 -0.20 4.53
C THR A 217 25.83 -1.25 3.44
N ARG A 218 26.18 -2.52 3.66
CA ARG A 218 25.86 -3.61 2.70
C ARG A 218 24.37 -3.65 2.35
N GLY A 219 23.48 -3.26 3.27
CA GLY A 219 22.04 -3.14 3.04
C GLY A 219 21.65 -2.05 2.03
N THR A 220 22.29 -0.88 2.05
CA THR A 220 21.99 0.20 1.10
C THR A 220 22.48 -0.16 -0.30
N GLN A 221 23.67 -0.78 -0.42
CA GLN A 221 24.17 -1.30 -1.70
C GLN A 221 23.24 -2.38 -2.30
N ARG A 222 22.68 -3.26 -1.47
CA ARG A 222 21.68 -4.26 -1.90
C ARG A 222 20.40 -3.57 -2.39
N ALA A 223 19.87 -2.60 -1.64
CA ALA A 223 18.67 -1.85 -2.03
C ALA A 223 18.81 -1.16 -3.40
N PHE A 224 19.96 -0.52 -3.68
CA PHE A 224 20.22 0.09 -4.98
C PHE A 224 20.35 -0.93 -6.12
N LYS A 225 20.96 -2.09 -5.87
CA LYS A 225 21.03 -3.18 -6.86
C LYS A 225 19.65 -3.72 -7.18
N GLU A 226 18.84 -4.02 -6.17
CA GLU A 226 17.47 -4.49 -6.34
C GLU A 226 16.59 -3.47 -7.05
N ALA A 227 16.67 -2.19 -6.65
CA ALA A 227 15.97 -1.08 -7.29
C ALA A 227 16.32 -0.97 -8.78
N SER A 228 17.62 -1.06 -9.10
CA SER A 228 18.12 -1.00 -10.48
C SER A 228 17.68 -2.21 -11.31
N ILE A 229 17.67 -3.40 -10.72
CA ILE A 229 17.20 -4.62 -11.38
C ILE A 229 15.70 -4.50 -11.67
N LYS A 230 14.89 -4.16 -10.66
CA LYS A 230 13.43 -4.00 -10.82
C LYS A 230 13.09 -2.98 -11.90
N ALA A 231 13.68 -1.78 -11.85
CA ALA A 231 13.44 -0.73 -12.83
C ALA A 231 13.93 -1.07 -14.26
N ARG A 232 14.97 -1.90 -14.42
CA ARG A 232 15.45 -2.38 -15.73
C ARG A 232 14.59 -3.48 -16.35
N HIS A 233 13.94 -4.32 -15.55
CA HIS A 233 13.18 -5.46 -16.06
C HIS A 233 11.72 -5.14 -16.37
N VAL A 234 11.17 -4.02 -15.85
CA VAL A 234 9.78 -3.60 -16.16
C VAL A 234 9.47 -3.51 -17.67
N PRO A 235 10.41 -3.07 -18.54
CA PRO A 235 10.18 -3.07 -19.99
C PRO A 235 10.03 -4.45 -20.64
N CYS A 236 10.65 -5.49 -20.06
CA CYS A 236 10.75 -6.81 -20.69
C CYS A 236 9.60 -7.75 -20.28
N GLU A 237 8.80 -7.36 -19.29
CA GLU A 237 7.62 -8.09 -18.81
C GLU A 237 6.42 -8.01 -19.79
N THR A 238 6.62 -7.68 -21.06
CA THR A 238 5.62 -7.89 -22.12
C THR A 238 5.40 -9.38 -22.45
N ARG A 239 6.14 -10.29 -21.81
CA ARG A 239 5.80 -11.73 -21.72
C ARG A 239 5.27 -12.14 -20.35
N PHE A 240 4.68 -11.22 -19.58
CA PHE A 240 3.93 -11.61 -18.39
C PHE A 240 2.65 -12.34 -18.79
N ASN A 241 2.75 -13.66 -18.70
CA ASN A 241 1.63 -14.54 -18.45
C ASN A 241 0.91 -14.00 -17.19
N PRO A 242 -0.42 -13.76 -17.21
CA PRO A 242 -1.18 -13.29 -16.05
C PRO A 242 -1.05 -14.19 -14.80
N SER A 243 -0.43 -15.36 -14.95
CA SER A 243 -0.33 -16.42 -13.96
C SER A 243 0.70 -16.21 -12.85
N LEU A 244 1.59 -15.21 -12.90
CA LEU A 244 2.71 -15.10 -11.93
C LEU A 244 2.58 -13.95 -10.91
N VAL A 245 1.45 -13.22 -10.87
CA VAL A 245 1.12 -12.27 -9.78
C VAL A 245 -0.29 -12.51 -9.21
N PHE A 246 -0.87 -13.69 -9.45
CA PHE A 246 -2.01 -14.15 -8.67
C PHE A 246 -1.50 -14.74 -7.34
N VAL A 247 -1.18 -13.85 -6.40
CA VAL A 247 -1.34 -14.18 -4.97
C VAL A 247 -2.38 -13.21 -4.42
N HIS A 248 -3.60 -13.37 -4.93
CA HIS A 248 -4.79 -13.33 -4.10
C HIS A 248 -5.32 -14.76 -4.06
N LEU A 249 -5.72 -15.16 -2.86
CA LEU A 249 -6.10 -16.48 -2.41
C LEU A 249 -7.36 -17.07 -3.08
N ASP A 250 -7.81 -16.54 -4.21
CA ASP A 250 -9.06 -16.98 -4.84
C ASP A 250 -8.80 -17.58 -6.22
N THR A 251 -9.23 -18.84 -6.36
CA THR A 251 -9.20 -19.69 -7.56
C THR A 251 -7.81 -20.13 -8.04
N VAL A 252 -7.23 -21.09 -7.32
CA VAL A 252 -6.43 -22.14 -7.98
C VAL A 252 -7.39 -22.87 -8.94
N PRO A 253 -7.15 -22.88 -10.26
CA PRO A 253 -7.82 -23.83 -11.12
C PRO A 253 -7.27 -25.19 -10.72
N VAL A 254 -8.01 -25.88 -9.86
CA VAL A 254 -8.24 -27.32 -9.85
C VAL A 254 -7.24 -28.05 -10.75
N LEU A 255 -6.03 -28.26 -10.25
CA LEU A 255 -5.05 -29.22 -10.77
C LEU A 255 -5.44 -30.64 -10.33
N THR A 256 -6.74 -30.96 -10.29
CA THR A 256 -7.24 -32.32 -10.00
C THR A 256 -7.10 -33.26 -11.20
N GLY A 257 -6.48 -32.81 -12.30
CA GLY A 257 -6.27 -33.63 -13.49
C GLY A 257 -4.99 -34.49 -13.47
N PHE A 258 -3.93 -34.05 -12.78
CA PHE A 258 -2.61 -34.69 -12.90
C PHE A 258 -1.97 -35.16 -11.58
N LEU A 259 -2.57 -34.85 -10.41
CA LEU A 259 -2.03 -35.26 -9.10
C LEU A 259 -2.88 -36.33 -8.40
N SER A 260 -3.85 -36.91 -9.10
CA SER A 260 -4.87 -37.81 -8.56
C SER A 260 -4.36 -39.21 -8.16
N GLN A 261 -3.06 -39.41 -8.00
CA GLN A 261 -2.48 -40.73 -7.71
C GLN A 261 -1.47 -40.78 -6.56
N VAL A 262 -1.17 -39.68 -5.86
CA VAL A 262 -0.28 -39.76 -4.69
C VAL A 262 -0.99 -39.19 -3.46
N SER A 263 -1.30 -40.08 -2.51
CA SER A 263 -1.84 -39.73 -1.20
C SER A 263 -0.83 -38.90 -0.43
N TRP A 264 -1.31 -37.83 0.22
CA TRP A 264 -0.52 -37.05 1.17
C TRP A 264 0.00 -37.94 2.32
N PRO A 265 1.22 -37.74 2.85
CA PRO A 265 2.28 -36.80 2.45
C PRO A 265 3.17 -37.30 1.28
N ARG A 266 3.70 -36.37 0.48
CA ARG A 266 4.39 -36.61 -0.80
C ARG A 266 5.82 -36.06 -0.83
N SER A 267 6.07 -34.93 -0.15
CA SER A 267 7.40 -34.33 -0.05
C SER A 267 8.06 -34.58 1.32
N PRO A 268 9.39 -34.49 1.45
CA PRO A 268 10.08 -34.58 2.75
C PRO A 268 9.54 -33.57 3.77
N THR A 269 9.19 -32.36 3.31
CA THR A 269 8.58 -31.31 4.15
C THR A 269 7.20 -31.72 4.66
N GLU A 270 6.36 -32.32 3.81
CA GLU A 270 5.03 -32.82 4.20
C GLU A 270 5.14 -33.94 5.24
N HIS A 271 6.10 -34.87 5.08
CA HIS A 271 6.36 -35.93 6.06
C HIS A 271 6.86 -35.37 7.40
N LEU A 272 7.72 -34.35 7.37
CA LEU A 272 8.22 -33.69 8.57
C LEU A 272 7.10 -32.98 9.33
N LEU A 273 6.18 -32.31 8.62
CA LEU A 273 5.02 -31.65 9.23
C LEU A 273 4.09 -32.65 9.93
N VAL A 274 3.83 -33.80 9.31
CA VAL A 274 3.04 -34.88 9.94
C VAL A 274 3.77 -35.46 11.16
N ALA A 275 5.10 -35.54 11.13
CA ALA A 275 5.89 -36.03 12.26
C ALA A 275 5.97 -35.04 13.43
N LEU A 276 5.90 -33.74 13.17
CA LEU A 276 6.05 -32.68 14.17
C LEU A 276 4.73 -32.22 14.79
N PHE A 277 3.61 -32.41 14.10
CA PHE A 277 2.33 -31.83 14.49
C PHE A 277 1.17 -32.82 14.34
N ASP A 278 0.37 -32.95 15.40
CA ASP A 278 -0.70 -33.94 15.52
C ASP A 278 -1.96 -33.62 14.68
N ASN A 279 -2.12 -32.39 14.20
CA ASN A 279 -3.30 -31.99 13.42
C ASN A 279 -2.97 -30.94 12.34
N SER A 280 -3.87 -30.85 11.35
CA SER A 280 -3.74 -29.97 10.19
C SER A 280 -3.68 -28.48 10.55
N ALA A 281 -4.36 -28.03 11.61
CA ALA A 281 -4.31 -26.65 12.07
C ALA A 281 -2.93 -26.29 12.66
N ALA A 282 -2.32 -27.20 13.43
CA ALA A 282 -0.98 -27.05 13.98
C ALA A 282 0.09 -27.13 12.88
N GLN A 283 -0.09 -28.01 11.89
CA GLN A 283 0.76 -28.08 10.70
C GLN A 283 0.70 -26.76 9.91
N PHE A 284 -0.50 -26.20 9.70
CA PHE A 284 -0.68 -24.93 9.01
C PHE A 284 -0.07 -23.75 9.77
N LEU A 285 -0.24 -23.71 11.10
CA LEU A 285 0.38 -22.67 11.93
C LEU A 285 1.90 -22.77 11.90
N GLY A 286 2.47 -23.99 11.97
CA GLY A 286 3.90 -24.21 11.85
C GLY A 286 4.46 -23.78 10.48
N ILE A 287 3.71 -23.97 9.40
CA ILE A 287 4.06 -23.45 8.07
C ILE A 287 4.07 -21.92 8.07
N LEU A 288 3.05 -21.27 8.63
CA LEU A 288 2.98 -19.81 8.70
C LEU A 288 4.14 -19.23 9.51
N GLU A 289 4.49 -19.82 10.64
CA GLU A 289 5.63 -19.39 11.46
C GLU A 289 6.96 -19.57 10.72
N ALA A 290 7.15 -20.71 10.04
CA ALA A 290 8.36 -20.98 9.26
C ALA A 290 8.52 -20.04 8.06
N LEU A 291 7.42 -19.66 7.40
CA LEU A 291 7.43 -18.70 6.29
C LEU A 291 7.57 -17.26 6.78
N TRP A 292 7.01 -16.94 7.95
CA TRP A 292 7.09 -15.60 8.56
C TRP A 292 8.52 -15.23 8.95
N ASP A 293 9.24 -16.15 9.58
CA ASP A 293 10.63 -15.92 9.99
C ASP A 293 11.58 -15.81 8.76
N ARG A 294 11.19 -16.39 7.62
CA ARG A 294 11.94 -16.38 6.36
C ARG A 294 11.51 -15.31 5.35
N THR A 295 10.81 -14.27 5.81
CA THR A 295 10.49 -13.08 5.00
C THR A 295 11.72 -12.24 4.60
N LYS A 296 12.92 -12.61 5.06
CA LYS A 296 14.20 -12.12 4.53
C LYS A 296 14.58 -12.98 3.32
N THR A 297 14.86 -12.34 2.19
CA THR A 297 15.18 -12.96 0.89
C THR A 297 16.08 -14.21 1.05
N PRO A 298 15.69 -15.38 0.53
CA PRO A 298 16.52 -16.59 0.60
C PRO A 298 17.83 -16.36 -0.17
N ASP A 299 18.97 -16.58 0.48
CA ASP A 299 20.30 -16.39 -0.14
C ASP A 299 20.71 -17.63 -0.99
N ASP A 300 20.07 -18.80 -0.78
CA ASP A 300 20.42 -20.09 -1.40
C ASP A 300 19.25 -20.77 -2.13
N ALA A 301 19.56 -21.49 -3.24
CA ALA A 301 18.58 -22.21 -4.06
C ALA A 301 17.81 -23.31 -3.28
N GLU A 302 18.48 -23.97 -2.34
CA GLU A 302 17.87 -24.97 -1.46
C GLU A 302 16.82 -24.34 -0.53
N GLN A 303 17.03 -23.11 -0.06
CA GLN A 303 16.05 -22.40 0.78
C GLN A 303 14.80 -22.02 -0.01
N GLN A 304 14.95 -21.70 -1.30
CA GLN A 304 13.84 -21.37 -2.18
C GLN A 304 12.98 -22.60 -2.49
N GLU A 305 13.59 -23.78 -2.62
CA GLU A 305 12.88 -25.06 -2.80
C GLU A 305 12.06 -25.41 -1.55
N VAL A 306 12.64 -25.27 -0.34
CA VAL A 306 11.91 -25.50 0.92
C VAL A 306 10.72 -24.53 1.08
N ILE A 307 10.87 -23.26 0.68
CA ILE A 307 9.76 -22.29 0.73
C ILE A 307 8.61 -22.71 -0.21
N LEU A 308 8.95 -23.17 -1.42
CA LEU A 308 7.95 -23.66 -2.37
C LEU A 308 7.24 -24.92 -1.87
N GLU A 309 7.98 -25.85 -1.26
CA GLU A 309 7.40 -27.03 -0.63
C GLU A 309 6.46 -26.67 0.52
N LEU A 310 6.86 -25.74 1.42
CA LEU A 310 6.03 -25.27 2.53
C LEU A 310 4.74 -24.58 2.04
N MET A 311 4.82 -23.79 0.97
CA MET A 311 3.64 -23.15 0.38
C MET A 311 2.70 -24.19 -0.26
N SER A 312 3.24 -25.16 -1.00
CA SER A 312 2.47 -26.27 -1.58
C SER A 312 1.77 -27.10 -0.49
N ALA A 313 2.49 -27.34 0.61
CA ALA A 313 1.97 -28.04 1.77
C ALA A 313 0.80 -27.27 2.42
N GLY A 314 0.94 -25.96 2.60
CA GLY A 314 -0.10 -25.10 3.16
C GLY A 314 -1.37 -25.06 2.31
N VAL A 315 -1.23 -25.01 0.99
CA VAL A 315 -2.37 -25.07 0.05
C VAL A 315 -3.09 -26.41 0.13
N SER A 316 -2.34 -27.51 0.25
CA SER A 316 -2.91 -28.85 0.35
C SER A 316 -3.72 -29.03 1.64
N ILE A 317 -3.20 -28.54 2.78
CA ILE A 317 -3.89 -28.52 4.07
C ILE A 317 -5.17 -27.67 4.03
N LEU A 318 -5.10 -26.46 3.45
CA LEU A 318 -6.27 -25.58 3.29
C LEU A 318 -7.35 -26.16 2.37
N SER A 319 -6.94 -27.02 1.43
CA SER A 319 -7.85 -27.70 0.50
C SER A 319 -8.56 -28.91 1.12
N GLY A 320 -8.30 -29.22 2.40
CA GLY A 320 -9.00 -30.26 3.15
C GLY A 320 -8.51 -31.68 2.87
N LEU A 321 -7.24 -31.84 2.50
CA LEU A 321 -6.54 -33.14 2.52
C LEU A 321 -6.11 -33.53 3.93
#